data_AF-A0A0C3S9Q0-F1
#
_entry.id   AF-A0A0C3S9Q0-F1
#
_cell.length_a   1.000
_cell.length_b   1.000
_cell.length_c   1.000
_cell.angle_alpha   90.00
_cell.angle_beta   90.00
_cell.angle_gamma   90.00
#
_symmetry.space_group_name_H-M   'P 1'
#
loop_
_entity.id
_entity.type
_entity.pdbx_description
1 polymer ?
#
loop_
_entity_poly.entity_id
_entity_poly.type
_entity_poly.pdbx_seq_one_letter_code
_entity_poly.pdbx_strand_id
1 'polypeptide(L)'
;MNQMQPVQMDGDYHTFMDYPVQFSLPGIIVPQHVFNPSLRLPPKEPVRFVCNGKLGIRLSDALNARYAGLQNNTQQRALMPDGAPVFTFTIHWPGYSVWQQSGNSPQMQALSISQIANTTAKLTALFLRKTAESGAKSTEPNWEIANIAIESLFLLELRNVG
;
A
#
# COMPACT_ATOMS: atom_id res chain seq x y z
N MET A 1 25.86 28.59 12.82
CA MET A 1 25.16 27.29 12.87
C MET A 1 23.81 27.50 12.21
N ASN A 2 23.66 27.13 10.94
CA ASN A 2 22.40 27.28 10.22
C ASN A 2 21.49 26.11 10.59
N GLN A 3 20.42 26.40 11.33
CA GLN A 3 19.34 25.45 11.53
C GLN A 3 18.69 25.23 10.15
N MET A 4 18.80 24.01 9.63
CA MET A 4 18.02 23.60 8.46
C MET A 4 16.55 23.62 8.88
N GLN A 5 15.79 24.55 8.33
CA GLN A 5 14.34 24.49 8.41
C GLN A 5 13.87 23.21 7.72
N PRO A 6 12.89 22.48 8.28
CA PRO A 6 12.30 21.36 7.57
C PRO A 6 11.69 21.88 6.27
N VAL A 7 12.13 21.32 5.15
CA VAL A 7 11.51 21.55 3.85
C VAL A 7 10.06 21.11 3.98
N GLN A 8 9.13 22.07 3.95
CA GLN A 8 7.72 21.78 3.72
C GLN A 8 7.64 21.21 2.30
N MET A 9 7.61 19.89 2.19
CA MET A 9 7.26 19.25 0.93
C MET A 9 5.77 19.50 0.71
N ASP A 10 5.43 20.30 -0.30
CA ASP A 10 4.07 20.38 -0.86
C ASP A 10 3.71 18.98 -1.39
N GLY A 11 3.13 18.18 -0.49
CA GLY A 11 3.08 16.72 -0.58
C GLY A 11 1.81 16.20 -1.25
N ASP A 12 1.70 16.40 -2.56
CA ASP A 12 0.62 15.79 -3.36
C ASP A 12 0.93 14.32 -3.74
N TYR A 13 2.20 13.90 -3.60
CA TYR A 13 2.68 12.58 -3.98
C TYR A 13 3.67 12.03 -2.94
N HIS A 14 3.55 10.76 -2.60
CA HIS A 14 4.59 10.06 -1.86
C HIS A 14 5.76 9.72 -2.79
N THR A 15 6.95 10.25 -2.51
CA THR A 15 8.14 10.06 -3.34
C THR A 15 9.08 9.02 -2.75
N PHE A 16 9.99 8.49 -3.59
CA PHE A 16 11.08 7.59 -3.16
C PHE A 16 11.90 8.11 -1.96
N MET A 17 11.92 9.43 -1.74
CA MET A 17 12.68 10.09 -0.68
C MET A 17 12.14 9.82 0.74
N ASP A 18 10.92 9.29 0.86
CA ASP A 18 10.31 8.92 2.15
C ASP A 18 10.85 7.61 2.73
N TYR A 19 11.60 6.83 1.94
CA TYR A 19 12.12 5.54 2.36
C TYR A 19 13.54 5.68 2.93
N PRO A 20 13.83 5.11 4.11
CA PRO A 20 15.16 5.19 4.66
C PRO A 20 16.15 4.55 3.70
N VAL A 21 17.21 5.31 3.36
CA VAL A 21 18.32 4.98 2.42
C VAL A 21 18.98 3.61 2.69
N GLN A 22 18.66 3.01 3.84
CA GLN A 22 19.17 1.74 4.34
C GLN A 22 18.64 0.51 3.58
N PHE A 23 17.55 0.63 2.82
CA PHE A 23 16.94 -0.50 2.12
C PHE A 23 17.17 -0.44 0.61
N SER A 24 17.82 -1.48 0.08
CA SER A 24 17.83 -1.74 -1.36
C SER A 24 16.45 -2.23 -1.80
N LEU A 25 15.70 -1.38 -2.49
CA LEU A 25 14.40 -1.75 -3.04
C LEU A 25 14.54 -2.47 -4.39
N PRO A 26 13.89 -3.62 -4.58
CA PRO A 26 13.86 -4.25 -5.89
C PRO A 26 12.88 -3.51 -6.82
N GLY A 27 13.37 -2.99 -7.95
CA GLY A 27 12.54 -2.48 -9.05
C GLY A 27 12.09 -1.03 -8.89
N ILE A 28 10.92 -0.73 -9.46
CA ILE A 28 10.33 0.61 -9.54
C ILE A 28 9.18 0.70 -8.54
N ILE A 29 9.12 1.77 -7.75
CA ILE A 29 7.99 2.06 -6.86
C ILE A 29 6.86 2.68 -7.69
N VAL A 30 5.66 2.14 -7.52
CA VAL A 30 4.44 2.73 -8.07
C VAL A 30 4.04 3.92 -7.18
N PRO A 31 4.05 5.16 -7.68
CA PRO A 31 3.66 6.31 -6.87
C PRO A 31 2.18 6.20 -6.46
N GLN A 32 1.88 6.45 -5.19
CA GLN A 32 0.52 6.57 -4.69
C GLN A 32 0.26 8.04 -4.33
N HIS A 33 -0.88 8.57 -4.78
CA HIS A 33 -1.31 9.91 -4.40
C HIS A 33 -1.64 9.98 -2.92
N VAL A 34 -1.34 11.13 -2.29
CA VAL A 34 -1.76 11.39 -0.92
C VAL A 34 -3.25 11.71 -0.93
N PHE A 35 -4.07 10.85 -0.32
CA PHE A 35 -5.47 11.19 -0.10
C PHE A 35 -5.55 12.19 1.06
N ASN A 36 -6.12 13.37 0.79
CA ASN A 36 -6.34 14.42 1.79
C ASN A 36 -7.82 14.42 2.20
N PRO A 37 -8.18 13.77 3.31
CA PRO A 37 -9.58 13.70 3.76
C PRO A 37 -10.07 15.09 4.21
N SER A 38 -11.34 15.38 3.96
CA SER A 38 -11.96 16.63 4.43
C SER A 38 -12.01 16.73 5.96
N LEU A 39 -12.07 15.59 6.65
CA LEU A 39 -11.92 15.48 8.09
C LEU A 39 -10.47 15.12 8.40
N ARG A 40 -9.76 15.93 9.20
CA ARG A 40 -8.38 15.64 9.60
C ARG A 40 -8.41 14.74 10.84
N LEU A 41 -8.36 13.42 10.66
CA LEU A 41 -8.07 12.54 11.80
C LEU A 41 -6.57 12.59 12.12
N PRO A 42 -6.17 12.19 13.35
CA PRO A 42 -4.76 12.10 13.68
C PRO A 42 -4.07 11.09 12.74
N PRO A 43 -2.93 11.46 12.12
CA PRO A 43 -2.21 10.54 11.25
C PRO A 43 -1.80 9.30 12.04
N LYS A 44 -2.04 8.11 11.50
CA LYS A 44 -1.51 6.86 12.07
C LYS A 44 -0.18 6.51 11.44
N GLU A 45 0.68 5.90 12.25
CA GLU A 45 1.95 5.35 11.77
C GLU A 45 1.73 4.35 10.62
N PRO A 46 2.48 4.47 9.51
CA PRO A 46 2.41 3.52 8.42
C PRO A 46 2.76 2.09 8.86
N VAL A 47 2.07 1.12 8.28
CA VAL A 47 2.40 -0.30 8.43
C VAL A 47 3.45 -0.65 7.39
N ARG A 48 4.71 -0.84 7.82
CA ARG A 48 5.82 -1.26 6.96
C ARG A 48 5.99 -2.77 7.00
N PHE A 49 6.28 -3.36 5.84
CA PHE A 49 6.52 -4.79 5.70
C PHE A 49 8.00 -5.03 5.50
N VAL A 50 8.62 -5.84 6.36
CA VAL A 50 10.03 -6.22 6.25
C VAL A 50 10.12 -7.74 6.28
N CYS A 51 10.65 -8.35 5.23
CA CYS A 51 10.77 -9.79 5.08
C CYS A 51 12.25 -10.18 4.91
N ASN A 52 12.75 -11.05 5.79
CA ASN A 52 14.14 -11.53 5.78
C ASN A 52 15.17 -10.37 5.76
N GLY A 53 14.92 -9.31 6.54
CA GLY A 53 15.78 -8.13 6.62
C GLY A 53 15.71 -7.20 5.39
N LYS A 54 14.84 -7.48 4.42
CA LYS A 54 14.61 -6.63 3.24
C LYS A 54 13.24 -5.95 3.34
N LEU A 55 13.15 -4.74 2.80
CA LEU A 55 11.89 -4.01 2.74
C LEU A 55 10.97 -4.64 1.69
N GLY A 56 9.72 -4.86 2.09
CA GLY A 56 8.66 -5.44 1.30
C GLY A 56 8.37 -6.91 1.58
N ILE A 57 7.13 -7.31 1.29
CA ILE A 57 6.72 -8.70 1.12
C ILE A 57 6.19 -8.90 -0.30
N ARG A 58 6.55 -9.99 -0.97
CA ARG A 58 6.01 -10.30 -2.29
C ARG A 58 4.50 -10.54 -2.20
N LEU A 59 3.71 -9.93 -3.07
CA LEU A 59 2.25 -10.07 -3.04
C LEU A 59 1.79 -11.52 -3.25
N SER A 60 2.49 -12.28 -4.11
CA SER A 60 2.22 -13.71 -4.28
C SER A 60 2.43 -14.52 -3.00
N ASP A 61 3.44 -14.19 -2.18
CA ASP A 61 3.69 -14.88 -0.92
C ASP A 61 2.60 -14.54 0.11
N ALA A 62 2.23 -13.27 0.20
CA ALA A 62 1.14 -12.82 1.05
C ALA A 62 -0.21 -13.46 0.67
N LEU A 63 -0.52 -13.58 -0.62
CA LEU A 63 -1.72 -14.28 -1.12
C LEU A 63 -1.78 -15.74 -0.67
N ASN A 64 -0.64 -16.44 -0.75
CA ASN A 64 -0.50 -17.86 -0.42
C ASN A 64 -0.24 -18.12 1.06
N ALA A 65 -0.42 -17.11 1.92
CA ALA A 65 -0.16 -17.17 3.36
C ALA A 65 1.26 -17.61 3.75
N ARG A 66 2.25 -17.27 2.92
CA ARG A 66 3.67 -17.54 3.16
C ARG A 66 4.33 -16.34 3.84
N TYR A 67 4.42 -16.39 5.18
CA TYR A 67 4.95 -15.28 5.98
C TYR A 67 6.29 -15.60 6.66
N ALA A 68 7.01 -16.62 6.17
CA ALA A 68 8.32 -16.97 6.70
C ALA A 68 9.29 -15.79 6.53
N GLY A 69 9.85 -15.31 7.64
CA GLY A 69 10.76 -14.16 7.64
C GLY A 69 10.09 -12.78 7.68
N LEU A 70 8.75 -12.69 7.64
CA LEU A 70 8.03 -11.43 7.81
C LEU A 70 8.13 -10.97 9.28
N GLN A 71 8.73 -9.80 9.49
CA GLN A 71 8.84 -9.20 10.82
C GLN A 71 7.47 -8.85 11.40
N ASN A 72 7.32 -9.04 12.71
CA ASN A 72 6.11 -8.69 13.46
C ASN A 72 4.81 -9.27 12.86
N ASN A 73 4.88 -10.42 12.18
CA ASN A 73 3.75 -10.98 11.43
C ASN A 73 2.47 -11.18 12.25
N THR A 74 2.58 -11.43 13.55
CA THR A 74 1.46 -11.57 14.50
C THR A 74 1.09 -10.29 15.24
N GLN A 75 1.91 -9.23 15.14
CA GLN A 75 1.62 -7.95 15.79
C GLN A 75 0.33 -7.38 15.22
N GLN A 76 -0.58 -7.01 16.10
CA GLN A 76 -1.87 -6.43 15.70
C GLN A 76 -1.75 -4.92 15.51
N ARG A 77 -2.39 -4.41 14.46
CA ARG A 77 -2.48 -2.98 14.14
C ARG A 77 -3.93 -2.63 13.81
N ALA A 78 -4.42 -1.56 14.43
CA ALA A 78 -5.72 -0.99 14.09
C ALA A 78 -5.58 -0.13 12.83
N LEU A 79 -6.07 -0.66 11.70
CA LEU A 79 -6.03 0.05 10.41
C LEU A 79 -7.01 1.22 10.33
N MET A 80 -8.03 1.27 11.18
CA MET A 80 -9.07 2.30 11.16
C MET A 80 -9.16 2.99 12.52
N PRO A 81 -9.64 4.24 12.58
CA PRO A 81 -10.08 4.86 13.84
C PRO A 81 -11.18 4.03 14.51
N ASP A 82 -11.29 4.13 15.83
CA ASP A 82 -12.31 3.43 16.59
C ASP A 82 -13.71 3.84 16.10
N GLY A 83 -14.55 2.85 15.79
CA GLY A 83 -15.93 3.06 15.35
C GLY A 83 -16.14 3.33 13.85
N ALA A 84 -15.09 3.37 13.01
CA ALA A 84 -15.27 3.50 11.57
C ALA A 84 -15.85 2.20 10.96
N PRO A 85 -17.06 2.23 10.36
CA PRO A 85 -17.75 1.01 9.92
C PRO A 85 -17.21 0.46 8.59
N VAL A 86 -16.58 1.32 7.78
CA VAL A 86 -16.18 1.05 6.40
C VAL A 86 -14.79 1.60 6.17
N PHE A 87 -13.97 0.83 5.44
CA PHE A 87 -12.72 1.32 4.86
C PHE A 87 -12.83 1.34 3.34
N THR A 88 -12.11 2.26 2.70
CA THR A 88 -11.96 2.28 1.24
C THR A 88 -10.50 2.04 0.90
N PHE A 89 -10.25 0.95 0.21
CA PHE A 89 -8.94 0.67 -0.35
C PHE A 89 -8.84 1.32 -1.72
N THR A 90 -7.77 2.09 -1.94
CA THR A 90 -7.56 2.87 -3.15
C THR A 90 -6.23 2.49 -3.79
N ILE A 91 -6.23 2.24 -5.10
CA ILE A 91 -5.02 2.07 -5.90
C ILE A 91 -4.97 3.18 -6.95
N HIS A 92 -3.85 3.91 -6.95
CA HIS A 92 -3.46 4.76 -8.06
C HIS A 92 -2.41 4.01 -8.87
N TRP A 93 -2.76 3.64 -10.10
CA TRP A 93 -1.82 3.02 -11.03
C TRP A 93 -1.57 3.98 -12.19
N PRO A 94 -0.31 4.30 -12.54
CA PRO A 94 -0.02 5.28 -13.57
C PRO A 94 -0.68 4.93 -14.90
N GLY A 95 -1.28 5.95 -15.51
CA GLY A 95 -2.03 5.82 -16.75
C GLY A 95 -3.45 5.24 -16.65
N TYR A 96 -3.94 4.87 -15.46
CA TYR A 96 -5.32 4.40 -15.23
C TYR A 96 -6.10 5.32 -14.29
N SER A 97 -7.43 5.29 -14.41
CA SER A 97 -8.33 5.91 -13.43
C SER A 97 -8.14 5.27 -12.04
N VAL A 98 -8.39 6.07 -11.00
CA VAL A 98 -8.31 5.61 -9.60
C VAL A 98 -9.24 4.43 -9.39
N TRP A 99 -8.70 3.33 -8.88
CA TRP A 99 -9.48 2.16 -8.52
C TRP A 99 -9.78 2.18 -7.03
N GLN A 100 -11.04 1.93 -6.67
CA GLN A 100 -11.49 1.94 -5.28
C GLN A 100 -12.33 0.70 -4.99
N GLN A 101 -12.11 0.13 -3.81
CA GLN A 101 -12.93 -0.94 -3.27
C GLN A 101 -13.22 -0.65 -1.80
N SER A 102 -14.50 -0.42 -1.50
CA SER A 102 -14.96 -0.35 -0.12
C SER A 102 -15.11 -1.75 0.46
N GLY A 103 -14.76 -1.89 1.73
CA GLY A 103 -14.96 -3.07 2.53
C GLY A 103 -15.56 -2.71 3.88
N ASN A 104 -16.36 -3.62 4.43
CA ASN A 104 -16.79 -3.48 5.82
C ASN A 104 -15.58 -3.75 6.70
N SER A 105 -15.33 -2.88 7.68
CA SER A 105 -14.40 -3.24 8.74
C SER A 105 -15.02 -4.40 9.50
N PRO A 106 -14.37 -5.58 9.60
CA PRO A 106 -14.75 -6.50 10.67
C PRO A 106 -14.66 -5.68 11.96
N GLN A 107 -15.78 -5.58 12.67
CA GLN A 107 -15.98 -4.66 13.78
C GLN A 107 -14.77 -4.72 14.74
N MET A 108 -14.09 -3.59 14.93
CA MET A 108 -13.15 -3.33 16.04
C MET A 108 -11.90 -4.21 16.20
N GLN A 109 -11.59 -5.17 15.33
CA GLN A 109 -10.40 -6.01 15.54
C GLN A 109 -9.15 -5.45 14.85
N ALA A 110 -8.15 -5.12 15.67
CA ALA A 110 -6.79 -4.91 15.20
C ALA A 110 -6.34 -6.16 14.41
N LEU A 111 -5.90 -5.95 13.17
CA LEU A 111 -5.48 -7.03 12.28
C LEU A 111 -4.00 -7.30 12.47
N SER A 112 -3.59 -8.56 12.40
CA SER A 112 -2.16 -8.90 12.37
C SER A 112 -1.52 -8.35 11.09
N ILE A 113 -0.22 -8.05 11.12
CA ILE A 113 0.54 -7.65 9.92
C ILE A 113 0.36 -8.65 8.77
N SER A 114 0.34 -9.96 9.07
CA SER A 114 0.08 -11.00 8.06
C SER A 114 -1.33 -10.93 7.46
N GLN A 115 -2.36 -10.66 8.27
CA GLN A 115 -3.73 -10.46 7.79
C GLN A 115 -3.83 -9.20 6.91
N ILE A 116 -3.17 -8.12 7.30
CA ILE A 116 -3.11 -6.88 6.53
C ILE A 116 -2.44 -7.14 5.17
N ALA A 117 -1.29 -7.83 5.15
CA ALA A 117 -0.59 -8.20 3.93
C ALA A 117 -1.48 -9.06 3.01
N ASN A 118 -2.17 -10.07 3.55
CA ASN A 118 -3.05 -10.94 2.80
C ASN A 118 -4.23 -10.19 2.17
N THR A 119 -4.91 -9.37 2.96
CA THR A 119 -6.04 -8.56 2.50
C THR A 119 -5.62 -7.60 1.40
N THR A 120 -4.49 -6.92 1.58
CA THR A 120 -3.92 -6.03 0.58
C THR A 120 -3.61 -6.79 -0.71
N ALA A 121 -2.96 -7.95 -0.62
CA ALA A 121 -2.62 -8.75 -1.78
C ALA A 121 -3.86 -9.27 -2.53
N LYS A 122 -4.93 -9.65 -1.81
CA LYS A 122 -6.22 -10.03 -2.40
C LYS A 122 -6.87 -8.86 -3.15
N LEU A 123 -6.85 -7.66 -2.57
CA LEU A 123 -7.41 -6.46 -3.20
C LEU A 123 -6.60 -6.04 -4.43
N THR A 124 -5.27 -6.11 -4.37
CA THR A 124 -4.42 -5.87 -5.54
C THR A 124 -4.65 -6.90 -6.64
N ALA A 125 -4.78 -8.19 -6.29
CA ALA A 125 -5.11 -9.24 -7.28
C ALA A 125 -6.46 -8.99 -7.95
N LEU A 126 -7.46 -8.54 -7.17
CA LEU A 126 -8.77 -8.17 -7.67
C LEU A 126 -8.67 -6.99 -8.65
N PHE A 127 -7.92 -5.96 -8.30
CA PHE A 127 -7.65 -4.79 -9.16
C PHE A 127 -7.02 -5.20 -10.49
N LEU A 128 -5.92 -5.96 -10.47
CA LEU A 128 -5.22 -6.39 -11.69
C LEU A 128 -6.16 -7.17 -12.61
N ARG A 129 -6.89 -8.15 -12.03
CA ARG A 129 -7.87 -8.96 -12.77
C ARG A 129 -8.98 -8.11 -13.37
N LYS A 130 -9.62 -7.25 -12.56
CA LYS A 130 -10.77 -6.44 -13.01
C LYS A 130 -10.37 -5.45 -14.09
N THR A 131 -9.18 -4.87 -13.98
CA THR A 131 -8.68 -3.94 -14.99
C THR A 131 -8.38 -4.65 -16.30
N ALA A 132 -7.75 -5.83 -16.24
CA ALA A 132 -7.54 -6.68 -17.42
C ALA A 132 -8.86 -7.12 -18.09
N GLU A 133 -9.85 -7.57 -17.29
CA GLU A 133 -11.19 -7.97 -17.77
C GLU A 133 -11.95 -6.80 -18.45
N SER A 134 -11.75 -5.57 -17.97
CA SER A 134 -12.42 -4.39 -18.53
C SER A 134 -11.89 -3.96 -19.90
N GLY A 135 -10.70 -4.45 -20.30
CA GLY A 135 -10.01 -3.98 -21.50
C GLY A 135 -9.53 -2.53 -21.41
N ALA A 136 -9.47 -1.95 -20.21
CA ALA A 136 -8.92 -0.62 -19.99
C ALA A 136 -7.45 -0.58 -20.42
N LYS A 137 -7.10 0.43 -21.22
CA LYS A 137 -5.73 0.65 -21.68
C LYS A 137 -5.09 1.77 -20.88
N SER A 138 -3.81 1.62 -20.58
CA SER A 138 -3.04 2.69 -19.95
C SER A 138 -2.86 3.87 -20.90
N THR A 139 -2.94 5.09 -20.37
CA THR A 139 -2.42 6.29 -21.07
C THR A 139 -0.89 6.38 -21.01
N GLU A 140 -0.25 5.55 -20.20
CA GLU A 140 1.20 5.41 -20.07
C GLU A 140 1.63 3.97 -20.40
N PRO A 141 2.12 3.67 -21.62
CA PRO A 141 2.37 2.31 -22.08
C PRO A 141 3.34 1.48 -21.23
N ASN A 142 4.30 2.14 -20.56
CA ASN A 142 5.26 1.48 -19.67
C ASN A 142 4.63 0.98 -18.36
N TRP A 143 3.40 1.37 -18.07
CA TRP A 143 2.64 0.99 -16.90
C TRP A 143 1.42 0.13 -17.24
N GLU A 144 1.35 -0.46 -18.44
CA GLU A 144 0.24 -1.32 -18.83
C GLU A 144 0.10 -2.53 -17.89
N ILE A 145 -1.04 -2.64 -17.21
CA ILE A 145 -1.35 -3.71 -16.24
C ILE A 145 -1.30 -5.10 -16.87
N ALA A 146 -1.62 -5.22 -18.16
CA ALA A 146 -1.53 -6.48 -18.88
C ALA A 146 -0.11 -7.10 -18.86
N ASN A 147 0.93 -6.29 -18.61
CA ASN A 147 2.31 -6.73 -18.54
C ASN A 147 2.79 -7.00 -17.10
N ILE A 148 1.93 -6.86 -16.09
CA ILE A 148 2.29 -6.89 -14.68
C ILE A 148 1.74 -8.17 -14.03
N ALA A 149 2.63 -9.10 -13.72
CA ALA A 149 2.32 -10.29 -12.93
C ALA A 149 2.27 -9.93 -11.43
N ILE A 150 1.39 -10.57 -10.66
CA ILE A 150 1.33 -10.31 -9.21
C ILE A 150 2.59 -10.78 -8.47
N GLU A 151 3.33 -11.72 -9.05
CA GLU A 151 4.59 -12.27 -8.56
C GLU A 151 5.74 -11.25 -8.64
N SER A 152 5.64 -10.25 -9.52
CA SER A 152 6.65 -9.18 -9.63
C SER A 152 6.40 -8.03 -8.66
N LEU A 153 5.27 -8.04 -7.94
CA LEU A 153 4.86 -6.96 -7.05
C LEU A 153 5.25 -7.23 -5.60
N PHE A 154 5.70 -6.17 -4.93
CA PHE A 154 6.02 -6.15 -3.51
C PHE A 154 5.16 -5.12 -2.79
N LEU A 155 4.60 -5.51 -1.65
CA LEU A 155 3.96 -4.60 -0.71
C LEU A 155 5.01 -4.05 0.25
N LEU A 156 5.32 -2.77 0.14
CA LEU A 156 6.33 -2.09 0.96
C LEU A 156 5.73 -1.50 2.24
N GLU A 157 4.61 -0.79 2.09
CA GLU A 157 4.00 -0.01 3.15
C GLU A 157 2.49 0.15 2.90
N LEU A 158 1.72 0.23 3.98
CA LEU A 158 0.31 0.64 3.97
C LEU A 158 0.14 1.87 4.87
N ARG A 159 -0.35 2.98 4.30
CA ARG A 159 -0.64 4.22 5.03
C ARG A 159 -2.14 4.32 5.31
N ASN A 160 -2.49 4.78 6.51
CA ASN A 160 -3.83 5.24 6.79
C ASN A 160 -3.91 6.73 6.41
N VAL A 161 -4.84 7.05 5.52
CA VAL A 161 -5.13 8.40 5.05
C VAL A 161 -6.56 8.71 5.49
N GLY A 162 -6.67 9.43 6.59
CA GLY A 162 -7.90 9.67 7.34
C GLY A 162 -7.74 10.86 8.26
#